data_AF-A0A970ZMU9-F1
#
_entry.id   AF-A0A970ZMU9-F1
#
_cell.length_a   1.000
_cell.length_b   1.000
_cell.length_c   1.000
_cell.angle_alpha   90.00
_cell.angle_beta   90.00
_cell.angle_gamma   90.00
#
_symmetry.space_group_name_H-M   'P 1'
#
loop_
_entity.id
_entity.type
_entity.pdbx_description
1 polymer ?
#
loop_
_entity_poly.entity_id
_entity_poly.type
_entity_poly.pdbx_seq_one_letter_code
_entity_poly.pdbx_strand_id
1 'polypeptide(L)'
;MKPRSALWLVLLVLPIPFAPLPCEAQLRRPGFVTVKREDRSKSDLIQEKGAIYLEIMLDEEVPVRVTQSAAIYSTLQGDRWLGNTLPNQNAVLLAVSDKAYRIRARAQQGQVAGWVSKSAVEGLPEGFEANLREFHERYLIVSELIEEQQVALGMTMAEVIASIGPPDKRQSKVTNESRADSLEYISYQRVPQTVMSVDAFGRSFATTRYVEVESGRVQIEFTDDTVTAISESEGLNFSNARGLITVPPPIYLF
;
A
#
# COMPACT_ATOMS: atom_id res chain seq x y z
N MET A 1 83.89 -32.92 -0.09
CA MET A 1 83.64 -31.55 0.41
C MET A 1 82.20 -31.16 0.05
N LYS A 2 81.43 -30.65 1.01
CA LYS A 2 80.07 -30.04 0.85
C LYS A 2 80.11 -28.82 -0.10
N PRO A 3 78.98 -28.21 -0.56
CA PRO A 3 77.57 -28.38 -0.12
C PRO A 3 76.49 -28.42 -1.24
N ARG A 4 75.26 -28.62 -0.76
CA ARG A 4 73.95 -28.54 -1.44
C ARG A 4 73.52 -27.08 -1.67
N SER A 5 72.81 -26.81 -2.77
CA SER A 5 72.00 -25.59 -3.01
C SER A 5 70.82 -25.97 -3.94
N ALA A 6 69.62 -26.21 -3.41
CA ALA A 6 68.55 -25.23 -3.24
C ALA A 6 67.97 -24.73 -4.59
N LEU A 7 66.96 -25.45 -5.09
CA LEU A 7 66.07 -25.02 -6.17
C LEU A 7 65.08 -23.99 -5.60
N TRP A 8 65.14 -22.77 -6.11
CA TRP A 8 64.15 -21.73 -5.83
C TRP A 8 63.44 -21.37 -7.14
N LEU A 9 62.14 -21.68 -7.18
CA LEU A 9 61.23 -21.42 -8.29
C LEU A 9 60.72 -19.99 -8.12
N VAL A 10 61.19 -19.07 -8.98
CA VAL A 10 60.77 -17.66 -8.97
C VAL A 10 59.38 -17.58 -9.60
N LEU A 11 58.36 -17.40 -8.75
CA LEU A 11 56.99 -17.12 -9.17
C LEU A 11 56.84 -15.60 -9.39
N LEU A 12 56.58 -15.22 -10.63
CA LEU A 12 56.45 -13.84 -11.09
C LEU A 12 55.06 -13.31 -10.68
N VAL A 13 55.01 -12.47 -9.63
CA VAL A 13 53.77 -11.83 -9.15
C VAL A 13 53.56 -10.52 -9.91
N LEU A 14 52.55 -10.51 -10.79
CA LEU A 14 51.99 -9.30 -11.40
C LEU A 14 51.17 -8.53 -10.34
N PRO A 15 51.38 -7.22 -10.12
CA PRO A 15 50.54 -6.43 -9.24
C PRO A 15 49.23 -6.06 -9.95
N ILE A 16 48.11 -6.58 -9.46
CA ILE A 16 46.77 -6.14 -9.85
C ILE A 16 46.52 -4.77 -9.18
N PRO A 17 46.24 -3.68 -9.93
CA PRO A 17 45.83 -2.42 -9.32
C PRO A 17 44.43 -2.58 -8.72
N PHE A 18 44.35 -2.59 -7.40
CA PHE A 18 43.11 -2.43 -6.65
C PHE A 18 42.51 -1.06 -6.98
N ALA A 19 41.43 -1.04 -7.76
CA ALA A 19 40.58 0.14 -7.86
C ALA A 19 39.83 0.33 -6.52
N PRO A 20 39.84 1.51 -5.90
CA PRO A 20 39.01 1.77 -4.74
C PRO A 20 37.54 1.80 -5.19
N LEU A 21 36.74 0.89 -4.64
CA LEU A 21 35.28 0.98 -4.73
C LEU A 21 34.83 2.32 -4.13
N PRO A 22 33.90 3.07 -4.74
CA PRO A 22 33.28 4.20 -4.08
C PRO A 22 32.48 3.66 -2.89
N CYS A 23 33.06 3.82 -1.71
CA CYS A 23 32.37 3.62 -0.45
C CYS A 23 31.37 4.77 -0.31
N GLU A 24 30.16 4.60 -0.85
CA GLU A 24 29.01 5.34 -0.37
C GLU A 24 28.83 4.94 1.09
N ALA A 25 29.43 5.74 1.98
CA ALA A 25 29.15 5.73 3.39
C ALA A 25 27.68 6.15 3.56
N GLN A 26 26.78 5.17 3.50
CA GLN A 26 25.43 5.30 4.02
C GLN A 26 25.56 5.55 5.52
N LEU A 27 25.57 6.81 5.93
CA LEU A 27 25.30 7.23 7.30
C LEU A 27 23.81 6.96 7.60
N ARG A 28 23.41 5.68 7.66
CA ARG A 28 22.18 5.31 8.35
C ARG A 28 22.49 5.41 9.84
N ARG A 29 21.93 6.41 10.51
CA ARG A 29 21.85 6.47 11.97
C ARG A 29 21.49 5.06 12.47
N PRO A 30 22.07 4.56 13.58
CA PRO A 30 21.64 3.30 14.17
C PRO A 30 20.16 3.46 14.55
N GLY A 31 19.29 3.03 13.65
CA GLY A 31 17.86 3.15 13.77
C GLY A 31 17.43 2.17 14.83
N PHE A 32 16.64 2.66 15.79
CA PHE A 32 15.80 1.82 16.61
C PHE A 32 15.13 0.79 15.70
N VAL A 33 15.32 -0.49 15.99
CA VAL A 33 14.47 -1.54 15.43
C VAL A 33 13.10 -1.28 16.02
N THR A 34 12.30 -0.46 15.35
CA THR A 34 10.87 -0.41 15.60
C THR A 34 10.35 -1.76 15.16
N VAL A 35 10.26 -2.69 16.12
CA VAL A 35 9.37 -3.85 15.97
C VAL A 35 8.01 -3.24 15.66
N LYS A 36 7.53 -3.39 14.42
CA LYS A 36 6.19 -2.95 14.02
C LYS A 36 5.24 -3.54 15.06
N ARG A 37 4.60 -2.67 15.86
CA ARG A 37 3.61 -3.12 16.84
C ARG A 37 2.53 -3.81 16.02
N GLU A 38 2.30 -5.09 16.30
CA GLU A 38 1.27 -5.86 15.64
C GLU A 38 -0.09 -5.18 15.89
N ASP A 39 -0.73 -4.73 14.82
CA ASP A 39 -2.05 -4.11 14.89
C ASP A 39 -3.06 -5.19 15.24
N ARG A 40 -3.43 -5.25 16.52
CA ARG A 40 -4.38 -6.24 17.06
C ARG A 40 -5.79 -6.11 16.48
N SER A 41 -6.05 -5.06 15.69
CA SER A 41 -7.31 -4.87 14.96
C SER A 41 -7.43 -5.77 13.73
N LYS A 42 -6.30 -6.19 13.13
CA LYS A 42 -6.28 -7.04 11.93
C LYS A 42 -5.84 -8.44 12.31
N SER A 43 -6.65 -9.45 11.97
CA SER A 43 -6.31 -10.84 12.24
C SER A 43 -5.40 -11.42 11.14
N ASP A 44 -4.24 -11.98 11.51
CA ASP A 44 -3.33 -12.71 10.59
C ASP A 44 -3.85 -14.14 10.29
N LEU A 45 -5.17 -14.28 10.17
CA LEU A 45 -5.80 -15.58 9.97
C LEU A 45 -5.75 -15.97 8.50
N ILE A 46 -5.56 -17.28 8.26
CA ILE A 46 -5.63 -17.87 6.93
C ILE A 46 -7.01 -17.56 6.33
N GLN A 47 -7.00 -16.87 5.18
CA GLN A 47 -8.21 -16.54 4.44
C GLN A 47 -8.74 -17.78 3.73
N GLU A 48 -10.00 -18.09 3.97
CA GLU A 48 -10.68 -19.21 3.34
C GLU A 48 -11.14 -18.84 1.93
N LYS A 49 -10.97 -19.76 0.96
CA LYS A 49 -11.39 -19.54 -0.42
C LYS A 49 -12.90 -19.37 -0.50
N GLY A 50 -13.37 -18.31 -1.17
CA GLY A 50 -14.80 -18.00 -1.31
C GLY A 50 -15.40 -17.20 -0.15
N ALA A 51 -14.54 -16.64 0.70
CA ALA A 51 -14.91 -15.68 1.74
C ALA A 51 -14.25 -14.33 1.48
N ILE A 52 -15.01 -13.25 1.63
CA ILE A 52 -14.54 -11.87 1.55
C ILE A 52 -14.34 -11.36 2.97
N TYR A 53 -13.10 -11.06 3.35
CA TYR A 53 -12.75 -10.60 4.70
C TYR A 53 -12.77 -9.07 4.77
N LEU A 54 -13.66 -8.54 5.61
CA LEU A 54 -13.88 -7.10 5.76
C LEU A 54 -12.75 -6.41 6.54
N GLU A 55 -12.14 -7.09 7.53
CA GLU A 55 -11.09 -6.53 8.40
C GLU A 55 -9.85 -5.99 7.64
N ILE A 56 -9.65 -6.48 6.41
CA ILE A 56 -8.49 -6.12 5.58
C ILE A 56 -8.79 -4.88 4.75
N MET A 57 -10.04 -4.75 4.30
CA MET A 57 -10.48 -3.72 3.36
C MET A 57 -11.08 -2.49 4.06
N LEU A 58 -11.72 -2.68 5.21
CA LEU A 58 -12.40 -1.61 5.95
C LEU A 58 -11.62 -1.27 7.20
N ASP A 59 -11.47 0.03 7.45
CA ASP A 59 -10.89 0.54 8.70
C ASP A 59 -11.92 0.55 9.84
N GLU A 60 -13.22 0.62 9.50
CA GLU A 60 -14.32 0.63 10.46
C GLU A 60 -14.98 -0.75 10.61
N GLU A 61 -15.30 -1.11 11.85
CA GLU A 61 -16.00 -2.35 12.17
C GLU A 61 -17.47 -2.25 11.76
N VAL A 62 -18.00 -3.32 11.14
CA VAL A 62 -19.41 -3.37 10.70
C VAL A 62 -20.27 -4.02 11.80
N PRO A 63 -21.09 -3.23 12.53
CA PRO A 63 -21.93 -3.78 13.59
C PRO A 63 -23.10 -4.55 12.99
N VAL A 64 -23.35 -5.75 13.51
CA VAL A 64 -24.49 -6.59 13.14
C VAL A 64 -25.20 -7.09 14.39
N ARG A 65 -26.46 -7.47 14.27
CA ARG A 65 -27.26 -7.99 15.38
C ARG A 65 -27.51 -9.47 15.19
N VAL A 66 -27.21 -10.27 16.22
CA VAL A 66 -27.57 -11.69 16.24
C VAL A 66 -28.96 -11.81 16.87
N THR A 67 -29.94 -12.31 16.12
CA THR A 67 -31.32 -12.45 16.61
C THR A 67 -31.53 -13.75 17.38
N GLN A 68 -30.97 -14.84 16.86
CA GLN A 68 -31.18 -16.18 17.39
C GLN A 68 -29.87 -16.80 17.87
N SER A 69 -29.97 -17.70 18.85
CA SER A 69 -28.82 -18.51 19.26
C SER A 69 -28.47 -19.47 18.13
N ALA A 70 -27.24 -19.36 17.62
CA ALA A 70 -26.76 -20.12 16.48
C ALA A 70 -25.38 -20.73 16.79
N ALA A 71 -25.12 -21.90 16.20
CA ALA A 71 -23.84 -22.57 16.31
C ALA A 71 -22.76 -21.78 15.56
N ILE A 72 -21.61 -21.61 16.21
CA ILE A 72 -20.42 -20.96 15.66
C ILE A 72 -19.43 -22.05 15.27
N TYR A 73 -18.92 -21.99 14.06
CA TYR A 73 -17.90 -22.91 13.55
C TYR A 73 -16.58 -22.21 13.25
N SER A 74 -15.47 -22.95 13.30
CA SER A 74 -14.14 -22.39 13.01
C SER A 74 -13.89 -22.15 11.52
N THR A 75 -14.41 -23.03 10.65
CA THR A 75 -14.23 -23.02 9.19
C THR A 75 -15.59 -22.88 8.52
N LEU A 76 -15.60 -22.42 7.27
CA LEU A 76 -16.80 -22.24 6.45
C LEU A 76 -17.51 -23.58 6.18
N GLN A 77 -16.75 -24.67 6.17
CA GLN A 77 -17.25 -26.05 5.99
C GLN A 77 -17.91 -26.60 7.26
N GLY A 78 -17.69 -25.97 8.42
CA GLY A 78 -18.29 -26.39 9.69
C GLY A 78 -17.49 -27.48 10.42
N ASP A 79 -16.17 -27.57 10.24
CA ASP A 79 -15.38 -28.72 10.74
C ASP A 79 -15.36 -28.81 12.28
N ARG A 80 -15.24 -27.66 12.96
CA ARG A 80 -15.15 -27.60 14.42
C ARG A 80 -16.14 -26.60 14.98
N TRP A 81 -17.03 -27.10 15.83
CA TRP A 81 -17.91 -26.29 16.65
C TRP A 81 -17.13 -25.56 17.75
N LEU A 82 -17.37 -24.26 17.88
CA LEU A 82 -16.73 -23.38 18.85
C LEU A 82 -17.64 -22.98 20.01
N GLY A 83 -18.96 -23.11 19.86
CA GLY A 83 -19.93 -22.66 20.83
C GLY A 83 -21.21 -22.16 20.16
N ASN A 84 -22.15 -21.68 20.97
CA ASN A 84 -23.36 -21.03 20.47
C ASN A 84 -23.35 -19.54 20.83
N THR A 85 -23.83 -18.71 19.90
CA THR A 85 -24.06 -17.28 20.15
C THR A 85 -25.17 -17.08 21.17
N LEU A 86 -25.08 -16.00 21.94
CA LEU A 86 -26.20 -15.50 22.71
C LEU A 86 -27.21 -14.80 21.77
N PRO A 87 -28.52 -14.98 22.00
CA PRO A 87 -29.54 -14.27 21.22
C PRO A 87 -29.59 -12.79 21.59
N ASN A 88 -30.08 -11.94 20.67
CA ASN A 88 -30.27 -10.49 20.86
C ASN A 88 -29.01 -9.72 21.32
N GLN A 89 -27.86 -10.03 20.72
CA GLN A 89 -26.62 -9.31 21.00
C GLN A 89 -26.08 -8.59 19.76
N ASN A 90 -25.30 -7.55 20.01
CA ASN A 90 -24.49 -6.92 18.97
C ASN A 90 -23.22 -7.74 18.76
N ALA A 91 -22.86 -7.93 17.51
CA ALA A 91 -21.68 -8.60 17.04
C ALA A 91 -21.00 -7.75 15.96
N VAL A 92 -19.77 -8.10 15.60
CA VAL A 92 -19.04 -7.44 14.52
C VAL A 92 -18.92 -8.41 13.36
N LEU A 93 -19.27 -7.99 12.15
CA LEU A 93 -19.09 -8.79 10.95
C LEU A 93 -17.63 -8.71 10.51
N LEU A 94 -16.99 -9.88 10.37
CA LEU A 94 -15.58 -9.99 10.00
C LEU A 94 -15.40 -10.43 8.55
N ALA A 95 -16.25 -11.35 8.08
CA ALA A 95 -16.19 -11.86 6.71
C ALA A 95 -17.55 -12.31 6.21
N VAL A 96 -17.73 -12.27 4.90
CA VAL A 96 -18.95 -12.68 4.21
C VAL A 96 -18.63 -13.79 3.23
N SER A 97 -19.44 -14.83 3.23
CA SER A 97 -19.45 -15.89 2.23
C SER A 97 -20.87 -16.08 1.70
N ASP A 98 -21.01 -16.76 0.57
CA ASP A 98 -22.30 -17.14 -0.02
C ASP A 98 -23.18 -17.95 0.95
N LYS A 99 -22.57 -18.74 1.84
CA LYS A 99 -23.29 -19.66 2.73
C LYS A 99 -23.45 -19.15 4.16
N ALA A 100 -22.49 -18.39 4.66
CA ALA A 100 -22.39 -18.03 6.06
C ALA A 100 -21.70 -16.69 6.26
N TYR A 101 -21.89 -16.10 7.44
CA TYR A 101 -21.18 -14.91 7.87
C TYR A 101 -20.21 -15.25 8.98
N ARG A 102 -19.01 -14.70 8.94
CA ARG A 102 -18.06 -14.78 10.03
C ARG A 102 -18.26 -13.58 10.93
N ILE A 103 -18.58 -13.81 12.19
CA ILE A 103 -18.83 -12.76 13.16
C ILE A 103 -17.95 -12.90 14.39
N ARG A 104 -17.65 -11.78 15.04
CA ARG A 104 -17.09 -11.69 16.39
C ARG A 104 -18.22 -11.43 17.37
N ALA A 105 -18.51 -12.41 18.22
CA ALA A 105 -19.66 -12.35 19.11
C ALA A 105 -19.33 -12.96 20.49
N ARG A 106 -20.19 -12.71 21.49
CA ARG A 106 -20.09 -13.37 22.78
C ARG A 106 -20.84 -14.71 22.74
N ALA A 107 -20.16 -15.77 23.15
CA ALA A 107 -20.70 -17.09 23.39
C ALA A 107 -20.67 -17.41 24.90
N GLN A 108 -21.22 -18.56 25.28
CA GLN A 108 -21.19 -19.01 26.69
C GLN A 108 -19.76 -19.17 27.23
N GLN A 109 -18.80 -19.58 26.40
CA GLN A 109 -17.40 -19.77 26.81
C GLN A 109 -16.55 -18.47 26.77
N GLY A 110 -17.09 -17.35 26.27
CA GLY A 110 -16.35 -16.10 26.11
C GLY A 110 -16.58 -15.41 24.77
N GLN A 111 -15.71 -14.48 24.39
CA GLN A 111 -15.74 -13.88 23.05
C GLN A 111 -15.14 -14.86 22.03
N VAL A 112 -15.87 -15.10 20.94
CA VAL A 112 -15.51 -16.07 19.90
C VAL A 112 -15.71 -15.43 18.53
N ALA A 113 -14.76 -15.69 17.63
CA ALA A 113 -14.89 -15.35 16.21
C ALA A 113 -15.09 -16.63 15.40
N GLY A 114 -16.13 -16.68 14.58
CA GLY A 114 -16.39 -17.85 13.74
C GLY A 114 -17.59 -17.69 12.82
N TRP A 115 -17.84 -18.74 12.03
CA TRP A 115 -18.86 -18.81 11.01
C TRP A 115 -20.22 -19.16 11.59
N VAL A 116 -21.24 -18.39 11.19
CA VAL A 116 -22.63 -18.50 11.62
C VAL A 116 -23.55 -18.44 10.41
N SER A 117 -24.69 -19.12 10.48
CA SER A 117 -25.72 -19.09 9.44
C SER A 117 -26.26 -17.68 9.21
N LYS A 118 -26.46 -17.30 7.94
CA LYS A 118 -26.98 -15.97 7.55
C LYS A 118 -28.31 -15.62 8.22
N SER A 119 -29.20 -16.60 8.39
CA SER A 119 -30.51 -16.42 9.02
C SER A 119 -30.48 -15.98 10.48
N ALA A 120 -29.35 -16.11 11.17
CA ALA A 120 -29.21 -15.72 12.57
C ALA A 120 -28.72 -14.27 12.75
N VAL A 121 -28.35 -13.60 11.66
CA VAL A 121 -27.75 -12.26 11.68
C VAL A 121 -28.65 -11.29 10.91
N GLU A 122 -28.95 -10.16 11.53
CA GLU A 122 -29.72 -9.06 10.98
C GLU A 122 -28.96 -7.73 11.13
N GLY A 123 -29.45 -6.68 10.46
CA GLY A 123 -28.88 -5.33 10.52
C GLY A 123 -28.01 -4.95 9.32
N LEU A 124 -27.98 -5.77 8.27
CA LEU A 124 -27.34 -5.44 7.00
C LEU A 124 -28.35 -4.80 6.03
N PRO A 125 -27.93 -3.81 5.23
CA PRO A 125 -28.80 -3.19 4.23
C PRO A 125 -29.16 -4.20 3.12
N GLU A 126 -30.30 -3.99 2.48
CA GLU A 126 -30.71 -4.80 1.32
C GLU A 126 -29.69 -4.62 0.19
N GLY A 127 -29.27 -5.72 -0.43
CA GLY A 127 -28.25 -5.69 -1.49
C GLY A 127 -26.80 -5.60 -1.02
N PHE A 128 -26.52 -5.59 0.29
CA PHE A 128 -25.16 -5.49 0.85
C PHE A 128 -24.18 -6.50 0.24
N GLU A 129 -24.59 -7.77 0.07
CA GLU A 129 -23.70 -8.81 -0.48
C GLU A 129 -23.28 -8.54 -1.93
N ALA A 130 -24.17 -7.96 -2.74
CA ALA A 130 -23.86 -7.62 -4.13
C ALA A 130 -22.88 -6.45 -4.19
N ASN A 131 -23.17 -5.38 -3.46
CA ASN A 131 -22.30 -4.20 -3.36
C ASN A 131 -20.91 -4.59 -2.80
N LEU A 132 -20.86 -5.51 -1.83
CA LEU A 132 -19.61 -5.99 -1.26
C LEU A 132 -18.75 -6.74 -2.27
N ARG A 133 -19.36 -7.50 -3.19
CA ARG A 133 -18.61 -8.20 -4.25
C ARG A 133 -18.01 -7.21 -5.24
N GLU A 134 -18.80 -6.26 -5.71
CA GLU A 134 -18.31 -5.21 -6.61
C GLU A 134 -17.22 -4.37 -5.94
N PHE A 135 -17.40 -4.04 -4.66
CA PHE A 135 -16.40 -3.34 -3.86
C PHE A 135 -15.11 -4.15 -3.72
N HIS A 136 -15.21 -5.46 -3.47
CA HIS A 136 -14.05 -6.35 -3.36
C HIS A 136 -13.29 -6.48 -4.68
N GLU A 137 -14.00 -6.62 -5.81
CA GLU A 137 -13.38 -6.63 -7.14
C GLU A 137 -12.60 -5.33 -7.40
N ARG A 138 -13.22 -4.19 -7.08
CA ARG A 138 -12.56 -2.89 -7.17
C ARG A 138 -11.35 -2.80 -6.23
N TYR A 139 -11.48 -3.26 -4.99
CA TYR A 139 -10.41 -3.26 -3.99
C TYR A 139 -9.18 -4.00 -4.49
N LEU A 140 -9.35 -5.18 -5.10
CA LEU A 140 -8.23 -5.96 -5.66
C LEU A 140 -7.47 -5.16 -6.71
N ILE A 141 -8.16 -4.57 -7.67
CA ILE A 141 -7.56 -3.76 -8.74
C ILE A 141 -6.79 -2.56 -8.15
N VAL A 142 -7.42 -1.84 -7.21
CA VAL A 142 -6.80 -0.67 -6.56
C VAL A 142 -5.59 -1.09 -5.73
N SER A 143 -5.67 -2.22 -5.01
CA SER A 143 -4.57 -2.72 -4.18
C SER A 143 -3.35 -3.09 -5.03
N GLU A 144 -3.56 -3.72 -6.19
CA GLU A 144 -2.50 -4.03 -7.16
C GLU A 144 -1.84 -2.75 -7.68
N LEU A 145 -2.63 -1.74 -8.06
CA LEU A 145 -2.10 -0.44 -8.52
C LEU A 145 -1.30 0.29 -7.43
N ILE A 146 -1.75 0.23 -6.17
CA ILE A 146 -1.04 0.81 -5.03
C ILE A 146 0.29 0.09 -4.79
N GLU A 147 0.31 -1.25 -4.86
CA GLU A 147 1.53 -2.04 -4.72
C GLU A 147 2.53 -1.74 -5.84
N GLU A 148 2.05 -1.54 -7.06
CA GLU A 148 2.86 -1.16 -8.22
C GLU A 148 3.24 0.34 -8.27
N GLN A 149 2.74 1.16 -7.35
CA GLN A 149 2.91 2.63 -7.33
C GLN A 149 2.42 3.30 -8.62
N GLN A 150 1.30 2.82 -9.15
CA GLN A 150 0.69 3.30 -10.37
C GLN A 150 -0.64 4.01 -10.11
N VAL A 151 -1.03 4.84 -11.07
CA VAL A 151 -2.31 5.54 -11.09
C VAL A 151 -3.09 5.18 -12.37
N ALA A 152 -4.39 4.99 -12.19
CA ALA A 152 -5.34 4.66 -13.24
C ALA A 152 -6.55 5.60 -13.20
N LEU A 153 -7.31 5.62 -14.30
CA LEU A 153 -8.57 6.34 -14.38
C LEU A 153 -9.62 5.70 -13.45
N GLY A 154 -10.45 6.52 -12.81
CA GLY A 154 -11.47 6.07 -11.85
C GLY A 154 -10.98 5.81 -10.42
N MET A 155 -9.67 5.96 -10.15
CA MET A 155 -9.16 5.97 -8.77
C MET A 155 -9.68 7.20 -8.02
N THR A 156 -9.81 7.08 -6.69
CA THR A 156 -10.14 8.23 -5.84
C THR A 156 -8.89 9.02 -5.47
N MET A 157 -9.05 10.28 -5.05
CA MET A 157 -7.93 11.09 -4.59
C MET A 157 -7.15 10.42 -3.44
N ALA A 158 -7.85 9.78 -2.51
CA ALA A 158 -7.23 9.06 -1.39
C ALA A 158 -6.37 7.87 -1.87
N GLU A 159 -6.84 7.13 -2.86
CA GLU A 159 -6.12 5.99 -3.43
C GLU A 159 -4.88 6.41 -4.22
N VAL A 160 -4.98 7.52 -4.97
CA VAL A 160 -3.82 8.10 -5.66
C VAL A 160 -2.74 8.47 -4.64
N ILE A 161 -3.11 9.15 -3.55
CA ILE A 161 -2.17 9.52 -2.50
C ILE A 161 -1.60 8.28 -1.80
N ALA A 162 -2.40 7.23 -1.63
CA ALA A 162 -1.91 5.97 -1.07
C ALA A 162 -0.91 5.25 -2.00
N SER A 163 -1.08 5.38 -3.32
CA SER A 163 -0.21 4.77 -4.33
C SER A 163 1.13 5.48 -4.48
N ILE A 164 1.11 6.79 -4.77
CA ILE A 164 2.32 7.56 -5.14
C ILE A 164 2.79 8.55 -4.06
N GLY A 165 2.02 8.71 -2.98
CA GLY A 165 2.34 9.60 -1.86
C GLY A 165 1.69 10.99 -1.97
N PRO A 166 2.07 11.91 -1.08
CA PRO A 166 1.50 13.26 -1.06
C PRO A 166 1.95 14.08 -2.29
N PRO A 167 1.07 14.92 -2.87
CA PRO A 167 1.39 15.77 -4.01
C PRO A 167 2.26 16.97 -3.61
N ASP A 168 3.04 17.49 -4.57
CA ASP A 168 3.83 18.71 -4.39
C ASP A 168 2.95 19.96 -4.42
N LYS A 169 1.95 19.95 -5.31
CA LYS A 169 0.94 21.02 -5.38
C LYS A 169 -0.45 20.44 -5.53
N ARG A 170 -1.40 21.15 -4.94
CA ARG A 170 -2.83 20.85 -5.01
C ARG A 170 -3.60 22.09 -5.40
N GLN A 171 -4.45 21.96 -6.40
CA GLN A 171 -5.39 22.98 -6.82
C GLN A 171 -6.81 22.42 -6.69
N SER A 172 -7.73 23.21 -6.16
CA SER A 172 -9.14 22.84 -6.03
C SER A 172 -10.00 23.99 -6.55
N LYS A 173 -10.89 23.70 -7.49
CA LYS A 173 -11.83 24.65 -8.07
C LYS A 173 -13.25 24.10 -7.91
N VAL A 174 -14.07 24.80 -7.15
CA VAL A 174 -15.48 24.47 -6.97
C VAL A 174 -16.30 25.38 -7.88
N THR A 175 -17.06 24.79 -8.79
CA THR A 175 -18.03 25.48 -9.67
C THR A 175 -19.45 25.11 -9.22
N ASN A 176 -20.47 25.85 -9.66
CA ASN A 176 -21.87 25.56 -9.31
C ASN A 176 -22.33 24.13 -9.70
N GLU A 177 -21.68 23.50 -10.67
CA GLU A 177 -22.08 22.19 -11.22
C GLU A 177 -21.19 21.03 -10.74
N SER A 178 -19.89 21.26 -10.52
CA SER A 178 -18.94 20.20 -10.16
C SER A 178 -17.73 20.72 -9.41
N ARG A 179 -17.07 19.80 -8.71
CA ARG A 179 -15.77 20.03 -8.07
C ARG A 179 -14.66 19.45 -8.94
N ALA A 180 -13.77 20.32 -9.40
CA ALA A 180 -12.57 19.94 -10.13
C ALA A 180 -11.35 20.10 -9.21
N ASP A 181 -10.57 19.04 -9.04
CA ASP A 181 -9.30 19.11 -8.32
C ASP A 181 -8.15 18.71 -9.27
N SER A 182 -6.97 19.26 -9.04
CA SER A 182 -5.75 18.91 -9.78
C SER A 182 -4.60 18.71 -8.80
N LEU A 183 -3.91 17.57 -8.95
CA LEU A 183 -2.71 17.23 -8.20
C LEU A 183 -1.50 17.24 -9.13
N GLU A 184 -0.44 17.92 -8.72
CA GLU A 184 0.84 17.94 -9.44
C GLU A 184 1.92 17.25 -8.62
N TYR A 185 2.64 16.34 -9.29
CA TYR A 185 3.83 15.65 -8.79
C TYR A 185 5.01 16.03 -9.66
N ILE A 186 6.10 16.51 -9.05
CA ILE A 186 7.26 17.07 -9.74
C ILE A 186 8.52 16.32 -9.26
N SER A 187 9.20 15.67 -10.20
CA SER A 187 10.51 15.09 -9.95
C SER A 187 11.61 16.12 -10.21
N TYR A 188 12.60 16.16 -9.32
CA TYR A 188 13.77 17.02 -9.45
C TYR A 188 15.03 16.17 -9.57
N GLN A 189 15.88 16.52 -10.54
CA GLN A 189 17.22 15.98 -10.68
C GLN A 189 18.25 17.01 -10.21
N ARG A 190 19.21 16.56 -9.41
CA ARG A 190 20.32 17.41 -8.92
C ARG A 190 21.41 17.44 -9.96
N VAL A 191 21.55 18.57 -10.65
CA VAL A 191 22.57 18.78 -11.67
C VAL A 191 23.78 19.51 -11.05
N PRO A 192 25.00 18.97 -11.16
CA PRO A 192 26.19 19.66 -10.68
C PRO A 192 26.51 20.84 -11.61
N GLN A 193 26.63 22.02 -11.03
CA GLN A 193 27.11 23.23 -11.70
C GLN A 193 28.39 23.70 -11.02
N THR A 194 29.46 23.82 -11.80
CA THR A 194 30.73 24.37 -11.31
C THR A 194 30.73 25.88 -11.52
N VAL A 195 30.76 26.63 -10.43
CA VAL A 195 30.85 28.09 -10.44
C VAL A 195 32.20 28.52 -9.86
N MET A 196 32.75 29.60 -10.39
CA MET A 196 33.95 30.22 -9.82
C MET A 196 33.53 31.09 -8.63
N SER A 197 34.02 30.74 -7.44
CA SER A 197 33.86 31.55 -6.23
C SER A 197 35.19 32.24 -5.91
N VAL A 198 35.12 33.30 -5.11
CA VAL A 198 36.30 34.04 -4.66
C VAL A 198 36.45 33.84 -3.15
N ASP A 199 37.66 33.49 -2.71
CA ASP A 199 37.98 33.36 -1.29
C ASP A 199 38.22 34.74 -0.64
N ALA A 200 38.29 34.83 0.69
CA ALA A 200 38.53 36.06 1.44
C ALA A 200 39.79 36.83 1.00
N PHE A 201 40.75 36.14 0.37
CA PHE A 201 41.99 36.70 -0.18
C PHE A 201 41.91 37.08 -1.68
N GLY A 202 40.73 37.07 -2.29
CA GLY A 202 40.54 37.48 -3.69
C GLY A 202 40.95 36.43 -4.74
N ARG A 203 41.28 35.19 -4.32
CA ARG A 203 41.67 34.09 -5.23
C ARG A 203 40.43 33.37 -5.73
N SER A 204 40.34 33.11 -7.03
CA SER A 204 39.27 32.31 -7.61
C SER A 204 39.50 30.81 -7.35
N PHE A 205 38.45 30.10 -6.98
CA PHE A 205 38.45 28.66 -6.86
C PHE A 205 37.14 28.08 -7.40
N ALA A 206 37.21 26.85 -7.90
CA ALA A 206 36.06 26.14 -8.42
C ALA A 206 35.25 25.52 -7.28
N THR A 207 33.96 25.85 -7.21
CA THR A 207 33.02 25.20 -6.29
C THR A 207 31.92 24.52 -7.09
N THR A 208 31.72 23.23 -6.86
CA THR A 208 30.57 22.51 -7.41
C THR A 208 29.36 22.72 -6.50
N ARG A 209 28.31 23.32 -7.06
CA ARG A 209 27.00 23.44 -6.42
C ARG A 209 26.02 22.54 -7.13
N TYR A 210 25.20 21.83 -6.37
CA TYR A 210 24.08 21.06 -6.93
C TYR A 210 22.85 21.95 -7.02
N VAL A 211 22.29 22.05 -8.22
CA VAL A 211 21.03 22.78 -8.48
C VAL A 211 19.97 21.75 -8.83
N GLU A 212 18.81 21.86 -8.21
CA GLU A 212 17.65 21.04 -8.52
C GLU A 212 16.95 21.59 -9.76
N VAL A 213 16.87 20.75 -10.79
CA VAL A 213 16.18 21.05 -12.04
C VAL A 213 15.03 20.07 -12.16
N GLU A 214 13.86 20.56 -12.55
CA GLU A 214 12.69 19.71 -12.81
C GLU A 214 13.04 18.70 -13.91
N SER A 215 12.95 17.41 -13.58
CA SER A 215 13.26 16.30 -14.48
C SER A 215 12.02 15.64 -15.08
N GLY A 216 10.84 15.93 -14.55
CA GLY A 216 9.57 15.37 -15.00
C GLY A 216 8.43 15.75 -14.08
N ARG A 217 7.23 15.79 -14.63
CA ARG A 217 5.99 16.22 -13.97
C ARG A 217 4.83 15.33 -14.37
N VAL A 218 3.99 14.99 -13.40
CA VAL A 218 2.71 14.33 -13.60
C VAL A 218 1.60 15.20 -13.01
N GLN A 219 0.59 15.49 -13.83
CA GLN A 219 -0.62 16.18 -13.43
C GLN A 219 -1.80 15.21 -13.50
N ILE A 220 -2.54 15.11 -12.40
CA ILE A 220 -3.70 14.23 -12.27
C ILE A 220 -4.92 15.12 -12.02
N GLU A 221 -5.90 15.02 -12.90
CA GLU A 221 -7.13 15.79 -12.83
C GLU A 221 -8.27 14.92 -12.28
N PHE A 222 -9.05 15.51 -11.40
CA PHE A 222 -10.16 14.87 -10.71
C PHE A 222 -11.45 15.62 -10.99
N THR A 223 -12.51 14.85 -11.18
CA THR A 223 -13.90 15.35 -11.16
C THR A 223 -14.66 14.56 -10.11
N ASP A 224 -15.28 15.26 -9.17
CA ASP A 224 -16.07 14.66 -8.08
C ASP A 224 -15.31 13.53 -7.34
N ASP A 225 -14.04 13.82 -7.02
CA ASP A 225 -13.09 12.93 -6.32
C ASP A 225 -12.56 11.73 -7.13
N THR A 226 -12.92 11.60 -8.41
CA THR A 226 -12.46 10.51 -9.29
C THR A 226 -11.48 11.00 -10.36
N VAL A 227 -10.43 10.22 -10.64
CA VAL A 227 -9.44 10.55 -11.69
C VAL A 227 -10.09 10.49 -13.07
N THR A 228 -10.04 11.60 -13.79
CA THR A 228 -10.57 11.72 -15.15
C THR A 228 -9.48 11.85 -16.21
N ALA A 229 -8.35 12.48 -15.88
CA ALA A 229 -7.23 12.62 -16.79
C ALA A 229 -5.88 12.52 -16.06
N ILE A 230 -4.89 11.97 -16.76
CA ILE A 230 -3.51 11.86 -16.31
C ILE A 230 -2.64 12.44 -17.44
N SER A 231 -1.85 13.47 -17.12
CA SER A 231 -0.90 14.08 -18.04
C SER A 231 0.51 13.90 -17.49
N GLU A 232 1.37 13.24 -18.25
CA GLU A 232 2.75 13.00 -17.87
C GLU A 232 3.70 13.71 -18.83
N SER A 233 4.76 14.28 -18.26
CA SER A 233 5.91 14.76 -19.01
C SER A 233 7.10 13.81 -18.79
N GLU A 234 8.09 13.90 -19.68
CA GLU A 234 9.26 13.03 -19.68
C GLU A 234 9.88 12.89 -18.28
N GLY A 235 10.26 11.68 -17.89
CA GLY A 235 10.98 11.42 -16.63
C GLY A 235 10.19 10.70 -15.53
N LEU A 236 8.85 10.69 -15.60
CA LEU A 236 7.97 9.94 -14.68
C LEU A 236 7.06 8.98 -15.44
N ASN A 237 6.78 7.81 -14.85
CA ASN A 237 5.89 6.79 -15.41
C ASN A 237 4.96 6.27 -14.29
N PHE A 238 4.10 7.14 -13.78
CA PHE A 238 3.09 6.74 -12.78
C PHE A 238 1.81 6.27 -13.44
N SER A 239 1.56 6.69 -14.68
CA SER A 239 0.45 6.21 -15.48
C SER A 239 0.68 4.76 -15.88
N ASN A 240 -0.37 3.96 -15.79
CA ASN A 240 -0.39 2.65 -16.43
C ASN A 240 -0.60 2.79 -17.95
N ALA A 241 0.28 3.52 -18.65
CA ALA A 241 0.17 3.72 -20.09
C ALA A 241 0.34 2.42 -20.91
N ARG A 242 0.77 1.31 -20.27
CA ARG A 242 1.01 0.01 -20.93
C ARG A 242 -0.20 -0.93 -20.89
N GLY A 243 -1.12 -0.75 -19.95
CA GLY A 243 -2.41 -1.42 -19.90
C GLY A 243 -3.48 -0.41 -19.51
N LEU A 244 -4.44 -0.15 -20.39
CA LEU A 244 -5.54 0.78 -20.14
C LEU A 244 -6.49 0.17 -19.08
N ILE A 245 -6.04 0.10 -17.83
CA ILE A 245 -6.83 -0.38 -16.69
C ILE A 245 -7.71 0.78 -16.24
N THR A 246 -9.01 0.60 -16.36
CA THR A 246 -10.00 1.53 -15.81
C THR A 246 -10.55 0.93 -14.53
N VAL A 247 -10.43 1.68 -13.43
CA VAL A 247 -10.98 1.26 -12.14
C VAL A 247 -12.50 1.50 -12.14
N PRO A 248 -13.31 0.53 -11.68
CA PRO A 248 -14.75 0.74 -11.48
C PRO A 248 -15.03 1.96 -10.57
N PRO A 249 -16.20 2.60 -10.72
CA PRO A 249 -16.57 3.74 -9.88
C PRO A 249 -16.59 3.36 -8.39
N PRO A 250 -16.39 4.32 -7.48
CA PRO A 250 -16.41 4.07 -6.04
C PRO A 250 -17.80 3.57 -5.60
N ILE A 251 -17.80 2.51 -4.78
CA ILE A 251 -19.02 1.90 -4.23
C ILE A 251 -19.05 2.18 -2.73
N TYR A 252 -20.18 2.68 -2.26
CA TYR A 252 -20.41 2.98 -0.85
C TYR A 252 -21.22 1.84 -0.21
N LEU A 253 -20.70 1.26 0.87
CA LEU A 253 -21.34 0.15 1.59
C LEU A 253 -22.38 0.61 2.61
N PHE A 254 -22.35 1.88 3.03
CA PHE A 254 -23.19 2.49 4.07
C PHE A 254 -23.75 3.84 3.65
#